data_AF-A0A142JKD3-F1
#
_entry.id   AF-A0A142JKD3-F1
#
_cell.length_a   1.000
_cell.length_b   1.000
_cell.length_c   1.000
_cell.angle_alpha   90.00
_cell.angle_beta   90.00
_cell.angle_gamma   90.00
#
_symmetry.space_group_name_H-M   'P 1'
#
loop_
_entity.id
_entity.type
_entity.pdbx_description
1 polymer ?
#
loop_
_entity_poly.entity_id
_entity_poly.type
_entity_poly.pdbx_seq_one_letter_code
_entity_poly.pdbx_strand_id
1 'polypeptide(L)'
;MTTYAYEIKPRRSEVGGGWQLRLLQDGNEVGGGVFPVDQEAERRSGIEWFNALTEDERASWLAKAESARPEDAWGAYLTDAAFLDAHAEGESWVAARQ
;
A
#
# COMPACT_ATOMS: atom_id res chain seq x y z
N MET A 1 13.54 -27.66 -9.29
CA MET A 1 13.43 -26.33 -9.93
C MET A 1 12.94 -25.42 -8.82
N THR A 2 13.79 -24.52 -8.36
CA THR A 2 13.46 -23.61 -7.24
C THR A 2 12.42 -22.61 -7.73
N THR A 3 11.33 -22.44 -7.00
CA THR A 3 10.26 -21.50 -7.33
C THR A 3 10.30 -20.31 -6.39
N TYR A 4 10.34 -19.10 -6.94
CA TYR A 4 10.22 -17.85 -6.18
C TYR A 4 8.83 -17.26 -6.36
N ALA A 5 8.22 -16.84 -5.26
CA ALA A 5 6.94 -16.15 -5.22
C ALA A 5 6.97 -15.09 -4.11
N TYR A 6 5.99 -14.19 -4.06
CA TYR A 6 5.87 -13.25 -2.94
C TYR A 6 4.43 -13.18 -2.42
N GLU A 7 4.29 -12.73 -1.18
CA GLU A 7 3.01 -12.47 -0.54
C GLU A 7 2.98 -11.06 0.06
N ILE A 8 1.85 -10.37 -0.07
CA ILE A 8 1.59 -9.07 0.57
C ILE A 8 0.46 -9.25 1.57
N LYS A 9 0.67 -8.85 2.82
CA LYS A 9 -0.33 -8.92 3.89
C LYS A 9 -0.50 -7.57 4.57
N PRO A 10 -1.74 -7.20 4.95
CA PRO A 10 -1.96 -5.97 5.69
C PRO A 10 -1.27 -6.05 7.05
N ARG A 11 -0.63 -4.95 7.46
CA ARG A 11 -0.08 -4.79 8.81
C ARG A 11 -1.15 -4.21 9.73
N ARG A 12 -1.09 -4.59 11.01
CA ARG A 12 -1.98 -4.02 12.02
C ARG A 12 -1.73 -2.51 12.12
N SER A 13 -2.82 -1.73 12.22
CA SER A 13 -2.76 -0.28 12.39
C SER A 13 -1.93 0.14 13.61
N GLU A 14 -1.97 -0.65 14.69
CA GLU A 14 -1.23 -0.46 15.95
C GLU A 14 0.31 -0.41 15.79
N VAL A 15 0.85 -0.95 14.69
CA VAL A 15 2.30 -0.98 14.40
C VAL A 15 2.67 -0.10 13.20
N GLY A 16 1.84 0.91 12.90
CA GLY A 16 2.04 1.86 11.80
C GLY A 16 1.33 1.47 10.49
N GLY A 17 0.42 0.49 10.52
CA GLY A 17 -0.38 0.08 9.36
C GLY A 17 0.44 -0.28 8.12
N GLY A 18 -0.19 -0.12 6.95
CA GLY A 18 0.42 -0.42 5.66
C GLY A 18 0.56 -1.92 5.38
N TRP A 19 1.65 -2.33 4.74
CA TRP A 19 1.80 -3.66 4.16
C TRP A 19 3.11 -4.33 4.54
N GLN A 20 3.06 -5.65 4.69
CA GLN A 20 4.23 -6.51 4.83
C GLN A 20 4.36 -7.32 3.55
N LEU A 21 5.51 -7.20 2.89
CA LEU A 21 5.92 -8.03 1.76
C LEU A 21 6.80 -9.18 2.26
N ARG A 22 6.57 -10.38 1.75
CA ARG A 22 7.38 -11.58 2.03
C ARG A 22 7.82 -12.22 0.74
N LEU A 23 9.09 -12.54 0.62
CA LEU A 23 9.64 -13.35 -0.46
C LEU A 23 9.66 -14.81 -0.04
N LEU A 24 9.09 -15.68 -0.87
CA LEU A 24 9.04 -17.11 -0.66
C LEU A 24 9.94 -17.84 -1.68
N GLN A 25 10.74 -18.77 -1.19
CA GLN A 25 11.48 -19.75 -1.98
C GLN A 25 10.93 -21.14 -1.66
N ASP A 26 10.34 -21.81 -2.64
CA ASP A 26 9.68 -23.10 -2.47
C ASP A 26 8.67 -23.10 -1.30
N GLY A 27 7.95 -21.98 -1.15
CA GLY A 27 6.98 -21.75 -0.07
C GLY A 27 7.56 -21.32 1.27
N ASN A 28 8.89 -21.26 1.42
CA ASN A 28 9.55 -20.83 2.65
C ASN A 28 9.96 -19.36 2.58
N GLU A 29 9.69 -18.59 3.63
CA GLU A 29 10.09 -17.18 3.69
C GLU A 29 11.62 -17.05 3.72
N VAL A 30 12.17 -16.32 2.73
CA VAL A 30 13.60 -16.08 2.56
C VAL A 30 13.97 -14.60 2.57
N GLY A 31 12.97 -13.72 2.67
CA GLY A 31 13.16 -12.27 2.73
C GLY A 31 11.84 -11.54 2.94
N GLY A 32 11.91 -10.26 3.23
CA GLY A 32 10.72 -9.45 3.45
C GLY A 32 11.01 -7.96 3.55
N GLY A 33 9.94 -7.17 3.43
CA GLY A 33 9.95 -5.71 3.45
C GLY A 33 8.70 -5.17 4.12
N VAL A 34 8.78 -3.93 4.62
CA VAL A 34 7.68 -3.24 5.28
C VAL A 34 7.42 -1.92 4.59
N PHE A 35 6.16 -1.67 4.26
CA PHE A 35 5.67 -0.49 3.57
C PHE A 35 4.65 0.19 4.49
N PRO A 36 5.10 1.02 5.45
CA PRO A 36 4.23 1.64 6.43
C PRO A 36 3.37 2.73 5.79
N VAL A 37 2.19 2.97 6.35
CA VAL A 37 1.34 4.11 5.99
C VAL A 37 1.39 5.07 7.16
N ASP A 38 1.99 6.23 6.95
CA ASP A 38 1.95 7.30 7.92
C ASP A 38 0.55 7.95 7.88
N GLN A 39 -0.34 7.47 8.76
CA GLN A 39 -1.69 8.03 8.88
C GLN A 39 -1.68 9.45 9.48
N GLU A 40 -0.57 9.84 10.11
CA GLU A 40 -0.35 11.18 10.62
C GLU A 40 0.30 12.10 9.56
N ALA A 41 0.61 11.57 8.37
CA ALA A 41 1.12 12.34 7.25
C ALA A 41 0.25 13.59 7.04
N GLU A 42 0.91 14.75 6.95
CA GLU A 42 0.29 16.07 7.12
C GLU A 42 -1.13 16.15 6.55
N ARG A 43 -2.12 16.36 7.43
CA ARG A 43 -3.53 16.60 7.07
C ARG A 43 -3.71 17.61 5.92
N ARG A 44 -2.83 18.62 5.88
CA ARG A 44 -2.80 19.66 4.84
C ARG A 44 -2.45 19.09 3.46
N SER A 45 -1.51 18.15 3.38
CA SER A 45 -1.16 17.47 2.12
C SER A 45 -2.33 16.66 1.57
N GLY A 46 -3.12 16.02 2.44
CA GLY A 46 -4.34 15.30 2.02
C GLY A 46 -5.40 16.22 1.41
N ILE A 47 -5.59 17.42 1.97
CA ILE A 47 -6.55 18.40 1.44
C ILE A 47 -6.08 18.95 0.09
N GLU A 48 -4.80 19.30 -0.05
CA GLU A 48 -4.23 19.79 -1.30
C GLU A 48 -4.29 18.74 -2.41
N TRP A 49 -3.90 17.49 -2.11
CA TRP A 49 -4.05 16.35 -3.01
C TRP A 49 -5.50 16.17 -3.43
N PHE A 50 -6.43 16.12 -2.47
CA PHE A 50 -7.85 15.90 -2.74
C PHE A 50 -8.41 17.01 -3.64
N ASN A 51 -8.02 18.27 -3.40
CA ASN A 51 -8.43 19.41 -4.22
C ASN A 51 -7.83 19.41 -5.63
N ALA A 52 -6.73 18.70 -5.87
CA ALA A 52 -6.13 18.56 -7.20
C ALA A 52 -6.81 17.47 -8.05
N LEU A 53 -7.53 16.54 -7.43
CA LEU A 53 -8.26 15.47 -8.12
C LEU A 53 -9.50 15.98 -8.86
N THR A 54 -9.88 15.27 -9.91
CA THR A 54 -11.19 15.39 -10.57
C THR A 54 -12.33 14.89 -9.67
N GLU A 55 -13.57 15.23 -10.00
CA GLU A 55 -14.74 14.80 -9.22
C GLU A 55 -14.88 13.26 -9.17
N ASP A 56 -14.63 12.58 -10.30
CA ASP A 56 -14.69 11.12 -10.39
C ASP A 56 -13.61 10.43 -9.53
N GLU A 57 -12.39 10.97 -9.54
CA GLU A 57 -11.30 10.46 -8.69
C GLU A 57 -11.62 10.67 -7.21
N ARG A 58 -12.12 11.85 -6.82
CA ARG A 58 -12.56 12.11 -5.44
C ARG A 58 -13.65 11.13 -5.02
N ALA A 59 -14.67 10.92 -5.85
CA ALA A 59 -15.76 10.00 -5.56
C ALA A 59 -15.24 8.57 -5.37
N SER A 60 -14.28 8.14 -6.20
CA SER A 60 -13.66 6.82 -6.11
C SER A 60 -12.89 6.64 -4.79
N TRP A 61 -12.11 7.65 -4.38
CA TRP A 61 -11.36 7.57 -3.12
C TRP A 61 -12.24 7.68 -1.88
N LEU A 62 -13.30 8.50 -1.91
CA LEU A 62 -14.30 8.57 -0.85
C LEU A 62 -15.06 7.24 -0.71
N ALA A 63 -15.45 6.62 -1.82
CA ALA A 63 -16.08 5.30 -1.82
C ALA A 63 -15.14 4.22 -1.26
N LYS A 64 -13.86 4.23 -1.66
CA LYS A 64 -12.85 3.30 -1.15
C LYS A 64 -12.55 3.48 0.34
N ALA A 65 -12.62 4.72 0.82
CA ALA A 65 -12.49 5.05 2.24
C ALA A 65 -13.77 4.81 3.05
N GLU A 66 -14.88 4.48 2.39
CA GLU A 66 -16.23 4.41 3.00
C GLU A 66 -16.58 5.68 3.81
N SER A 67 -16.14 6.85 3.32
CA SER A 67 -16.24 8.12 4.04
C SER A 67 -16.50 9.30 3.10
N ALA A 68 -17.14 10.33 3.64
CA ALA A 68 -17.32 11.63 2.97
C ALA A 68 -16.19 12.63 3.30
N ARG A 69 -15.19 12.24 4.10
CA ARG A 69 -14.12 13.13 4.57
C ARG A 69 -12.89 13.02 3.66
N PRO A 70 -12.35 14.14 3.15
CA PRO A 70 -11.11 14.15 2.37
C PRO A 70 -9.90 13.54 3.09
N GLU A 71 -9.83 13.68 4.41
CA GLU A 71 -8.75 13.08 5.23
C GLU A 71 -8.77 11.54 5.17
N ASP A 72 -9.96 10.93 5.19
CA ASP A 72 -10.10 9.47 5.12
C ASP A 72 -9.79 8.97 3.69
N ALA A 73 -10.16 9.74 2.66
CA ALA A 73 -9.77 9.47 1.27
C ALA A 73 -8.24 9.51 1.08
N TRP A 74 -7.54 10.44 1.75
CA TRP A 74 -6.09 10.51 1.75
C TRP A 74 -5.45 9.28 2.40
N GLY A 75 -5.96 8.84 3.55
CA GLY A 75 -5.50 7.59 4.19
C GLY A 75 -5.70 6.36 3.31
N ALA A 76 -6.82 6.26 2.60
CA ALA A 76 -7.08 5.20 1.63
C ALA A 76 -6.12 5.25 0.43
N TYR A 77 -5.81 6.45 -0.08
CA TYR A 77 -4.81 6.64 -1.12
C TYR A 77 -3.42 6.20 -0.67
N LEU A 78 -2.95 6.65 0.50
CA LEU A 78 -1.64 6.25 1.02
C LEU A 78 -1.55 4.74 1.22
N THR A 79 -2.62 4.11 1.69
CA THR A 79 -2.70 2.66 1.83
C THR A 79 -2.59 1.95 0.48
N ASP A 80 -3.26 2.46 -0.55
CA ASP A 80 -3.16 1.89 -1.90
C ASP A 80 -1.78 2.10 -2.52
N ALA A 81 -1.20 3.30 -2.38
CA ALA A 81 0.14 3.60 -2.85
C ALA A 81 1.18 2.66 -2.22
N ALA A 82 1.11 2.46 -0.90
CA ALA A 82 1.99 1.53 -0.20
C ALA A 82 1.80 0.07 -0.66
N PHE A 83 0.59 -0.33 -1.07
CA PHE A 83 0.34 -1.65 -1.66
C PHE A 83 1.01 -1.76 -3.04
N LEU A 84 0.87 -0.74 -3.88
CA LEU A 84 1.48 -0.70 -5.22
C LEU A 84 3.01 -0.75 -5.14
N ASP A 85 3.62 -0.03 -4.18
CA ASP A 85 5.06 -0.10 -3.92
C ASP A 85 5.48 -1.51 -3.49
N ALA A 86 4.74 -2.13 -2.56
CA ALA A 86 5.01 -3.50 -2.12
C ALA A 86 4.86 -4.52 -3.27
N HIS A 87 3.88 -4.33 -4.14
CA HIS A 87 3.66 -5.16 -5.31
C HIS A 87 4.76 -5.03 -6.33
N ALA A 88 5.16 -3.80 -6.68
CA ALA A 88 6.27 -3.54 -7.59
C ALA A 88 7.59 -4.14 -7.08
N GLU A 89 7.87 -4.02 -5.78
CA GLU A 89 9.06 -4.61 -5.16
C GLU A 89 8.99 -6.15 -5.18
N GLY A 90 7.83 -6.74 -4.89
CA GLY A 90 7.62 -8.18 -4.95
C GLY A 90 7.84 -8.77 -6.35
N GLU A 91 7.28 -8.12 -7.37
CA GLU A 91 7.50 -8.46 -8.77
C GLU A 91 8.98 -8.37 -9.15
N SER A 92 9.68 -7.31 -8.71
CA SER A 92 11.11 -7.14 -8.97
C SER A 92 11.94 -8.27 -8.35
N TRP A 93 11.60 -8.70 -7.13
CA TRP A 93 12.30 -9.79 -6.45
C TRP A 93 12.15 -11.13 -7.15
N VAL A 94 10.95 -11.43 -7.65
CA VAL A 94 10.68 -12.65 -8.41
C VAL A 94 11.38 -12.60 -9.75
N ALA A 95 11.25 -11.50 -10.50
CA ALA A 95 11.88 -11.32 -11.80
C ALA A 95 13.42 -11.47 -11.75
N ALA A 96 14.05 -10.99 -10.67
CA ALA A 96 15.50 -11.11 -10.47
C ALA A 96 15.99 -12.55 -10.18
N ARG A 97 15.07 -13.51 -9.98
CA ARG A 97 15.37 -14.90 -9.57
C ARG A 97 14.76 -15.96 -10.48
N GLN A 98 14.17 -15.53 -11.59
CA GLN A 98 13.70 -16.39 -12.67
C GLN A 98 14.84 -16.78 -13.63
#